data_AF-A0A519WM72-F1
#
_entry.id   AF-A0A519WM72-F1
#
_cell.length_a   1.000
_cell.length_b   1.000
_cell.length_c   1.000
_cell.angle_alpha   90.00
_cell.angle_beta   90.00
_cell.angle_gamma   90.00
#
_symmetry.space_group_name_H-M   'P 1'
#
loop_
_entity.id
_entity.type
_entity.pdbx_description
1 polymer ?
#
loop_
_entity_poly.entity_id
_entity_poly.type
_entity_poly.pdbx_seq_one_letter_code
_entity_poly.pdbx_strand_id
1 'polypeptide(L)' 'MKRNLAPVHPGEILREEYIQERGLTIADVTKGLGIARANLSAIVN' A
#
# COMPACT_ATOMS: atom_id res chain seq x y z
N MET A 1 29.48 9.08 0.63
CA MET A 1 28.85 8.69 1.91
C MET A 1 27.75 7.66 1.65
N LYS A 2 27.79 6.48 2.28
CA LYS A 2 26.64 5.55 2.27
C LYS A 2 25.60 6.09 3.26
N ARG A 3 24.42 6.44 2.77
CA ARG A 3 23.29 6.86 3.62
C ARG A 3 22.72 5.59 4.24
N ASN A 4 22.86 5.43 5.56
CA ASN A 4 22.32 4.29 6.31
C ASN A 4 20.81 4.48 6.57
N LEU A 5 20.06 4.73 5.49
CA LEU A 5 18.60 4.88 5.58
C LEU A 5 17.97 3.50 5.60
N ALA A 6 16.94 3.34 6.44
CA ALA A 6 16.12 2.15 6.43
C ALA A 6 15.43 2.01 5.06
N PRO A 7 15.28 0.78 4.54
CA PRO A 7 14.52 0.55 3.32
C PRO A 7 13.05 0.88 3.57
N VAL A 8 12.45 1.65 2.67
CA VAL A 8 11.01 1.94 2.69
C VAL A 8 10.29 0.84 1.92
N HIS A 9 9.26 0.24 2.52
CA HIS A 9 8.48 -0.78 1.83
C HIS A 9 7.48 -0.12 0.86
N PRO A 10 7.34 -0.60 -0.39
CA PRO A 10 6.38 0.00 -1.33
C PRO A 10 4.93 -0.01 -0.84
N GLY A 11 4.57 -1.00 -0.01
CA GLY A 11 3.25 -1.06 0.62
C GLY A 11 2.97 0.03 1.64
N GLU A 12 4.00 0.57 2.29
CA GLU A 12 3.85 1.72 3.19
C GLU A 12 3.47 2.96 2.39
N ILE A 13 4.14 3.19 1.25
CA ILE A 13 3.84 4.29 0.33
C ILE A 13 2.39 4.17 -0.18
N LEU A 14 2.00 2.98 -0.65
CA LEU A 14 0.64 2.76 -1.14
C LEU A 14 -0.41 3.00 -0.04
N ARG A 15 -0.16 2.53 1.17
CA ARG A 15 -1.07 2.69 2.31
C ARG A 15 -1.22 4.15 2.70
N GLU A 16 -0.12 4.86 2.85
CA GLU A 16 -0.10 6.22 3.41
C GLU A 16 -0.49 7.28 2.37
N GLU A 17 0.19 7.32 1.23
CA GLU A 17 0.03 8.40 0.24
C GLU A 17 -1.18 8.22 -0.69
N TYR A 18 -1.77 7.02 -0.73
CA TYR A 18 -2.90 6.75 -1.64
C TYR A 18 -4.14 6.26 -0.91
N ILE A 19 -4.06 5.16 -0.15
CA ILE A 19 -5.26 4.56 0.46
C ILE A 19 -5.80 5.46 1.57
N GLN A 20 -4.95 5.84 2.53
CA GLN A 20 -5.35 6.67 3.66
C GLN A 20 -5.66 8.11 3.23
N GLU A 21 -4.78 8.73 2.44
CA GLU A 21 -4.97 10.12 2.00
C GLU A 21 -6.26 10.32 1.19
N ARG A 22 -6.67 9.33 0.40
CA ARG A 22 -7.90 9.40 -0.40
C ARG A 22 -9.13 8.84 0.32
N GLY A 23 -8.99 8.38 1.56
CA GLY A 23 -10.07 7.76 2.34
C GLY A 23 -10.63 6.49 1.71
N LEU A 24 -9.83 5.76 0.93
CA LEU A 24 -10.26 4.54 0.24
C LEU A 24 -10.27 3.37 1.21
N THR A 25 -11.27 2.50 1.09
CA THR A 25 -11.25 1.22 1.80
C THR A 25 -10.46 0.18 1.01
N ILE A 26 -9.96 -0.85 1.70
CA ILE A 26 -9.33 -2.02 1.05
C ILE A 26 -10.26 -2.63 0.01
N ALA A 27 -11.59 -2.62 0.24
CA ALA A 27 -12.56 -3.15 -0.72
C ALA A 27 -12.59 -2.30 -2.01
N ASP A 28 -12.60 -0.98 -1.89
CA ASP A 28 -12.61 -0.07 -3.05
C ASP A 28 -11.36 -0.26 -3.91
N VAL A 29 -10.20 -0.38 -3.26
CA VAL A 29 -8.91 -0.58 -3.94
C VAL A 29 -8.87 -1.94 -4.64
N THR A 30 -9.28 -3.02 -3.97
CA THR A 30 -9.32 -4.36 -4.59
C THR A 30 -10.27 -4.42 -5.78
N LYS A 31 -11.42 -3.74 -5.69
CA LYS A 31 -12.40 -3.64 -6.78
C LYS A 31 -11.86 -2.85 -7.97
N GLY A 32 -11.19 -1.72 -7.73
CA GLY A 32 -10.60 -0.89 -8.78
C GLY A 32 -9.43 -1.56 -9.50
N LEU A 33 -8.64 -2.36 -8.77
CA LEU A 33 -7.49 -3.09 -9.33
C LEU A 33 -7.85 -4.49 -9.86
N GLY A 34 -9.06 -4.99 -9.59
CA GLY A 34 -9.50 -6.32 -10.01
C GLY A 34 -8.72 -7.47 -9.35
N ILE A 35 -8.25 -7.27 -8.11
CA ILE A 35 -7.42 -8.25 -7.38
C ILE A 35 -8.14 -8.78 -6.13
N ALA A 36 -7.71 -9.96 -5.66
CA ALA A 36 -8.19 -10.49 -4.40
C ALA A 36 -7.66 -9.68 -3.20
N ARG A 37 -8.46 -9.61 -2.12
CA ARG A 37 -8.10 -8.92 -0.87
C ARG A 37 -6.81 -9.44 -0.24
N ALA A 38 -6.57 -10.76 -0.31
CA ALA A 38 -5.36 -11.37 0.21
C ALA A 38 -4.09 -10.81 -0.45
N ASN A 39 -4.13 -10.59 -1.77
CA ASN A 39 -3.01 -10.06 -2.54
C ASN A 39 -2.68 -8.62 -2.14
N LEU A 40 -3.69 -7.77 -1.99
CA LEU A 40 -3.47 -6.40 -1.52
C LEU A 40 -2.93 -6.39 -0.08
N SER A 41 -3.50 -7.24 0.78
CA SER A 41 -3.10 -7.38 2.19
C SER A 41 -1.66 -7.82 2.35
N ALA A 42 -1.12 -8.66 1.46
CA ALA A 42 0.27 -9.12 1.52
C ALA A 42 1.31 -8.03 1.18
N ILE A 43 0.86 -6.89 0.65
CA ILE A 43 1.72 -5.77 0.28
C ILE A 43 1.62 -4.67 1.35
N VAL A 44 0.40 -4.33 1.78
CA VAL A 44 0.16 -3.15 2.64
C VAL A 44 0.26 -3.43 4.15
N ASN A 45 0.30 -4.70 4.56
CA ASN A 45 0.49 -5.13 5.95
C ASN A 45 1.80 -5.90 6.08
#